data_AF-A0A7W0M082-F1
#
_entry.id   AF-A0A7W0M082-F1
#
_cell.length_a   1.000
_cell.length_b   1.000
_cell.length_c   1.000
_cell.angle_alpha   90.00
_cell.angle_beta   90.00
_cell.angle_gamma   90.00
#
_symmetry.space_group_name_H-M   'P 1'
#
loop_
_entity.id
_entity.type
_entity.pdbx_description
1 polymer ?
#
loop_
_entity_poly.entity_id
_entity_poly.type
_entity_poly.pdbx_seq_one_letter_code
_entity_poly.pdbx_strand_id
1 'polypeptide(L)'
;MIIWVNGTFGVGKTTMAGHLVARSDRLRLFDPEWVGYLLMNNLADHEFTDFQQLSPWRTLVPVVADEIVRFTRQHLVAAQTVLHQEYWDEIQDGLKARGHEVLHVLLDAGPDTLHARIDADPEGHDIRKGRHEHVESFMTQRPWLRAVADLVVDTATVDAKSAAASVFDRAQGAMTPA
;
A
#
# COMPACT_ATOMS: atom_id res chain seq x y z
N MET A 1 12.47 -8.28 3.23
CA MET A 1 11.95 -6.90 3.05
C MET A 1 10.52 -6.94 2.55
N ILE A 2 9.72 -6.00 3.01
CA ILE A 2 8.39 -5.66 2.54
C ILE A 2 8.42 -4.21 2.05
N ILE A 3 8.05 -3.98 0.80
CA ILE A 3 7.86 -2.64 0.24
C ILE A 3 6.37 -2.33 0.34
N TRP A 4 5.99 -1.44 1.25
CA TRP A 4 4.60 -1.03 1.41
C TRP A 4 4.33 0.23 0.59
N VAL A 5 3.49 0.11 -0.43
CA VAL A 5 3.08 1.20 -1.32
C VAL A 5 1.74 1.75 -0.84
N ASN A 6 1.80 2.88 -0.14
CA ASN A 6 0.65 3.63 0.34
C ASN A 6 0.32 4.81 -0.60
N GLY A 7 -0.87 5.38 -0.44
CA GLY A 7 -1.39 6.49 -1.24
C GLY A 7 -2.88 6.31 -1.52
N THR A 8 -3.59 7.38 -1.87
CA THR A 8 -5.05 7.31 -2.08
C THR A 8 -5.45 6.47 -3.32
N PHE A 9 -6.75 6.25 -3.51
CA PHE A 9 -7.27 5.62 -4.72
C PHE A 9 -6.95 6.46 -5.97
N GLY A 10 -6.62 5.81 -7.08
CA GLY A 10 -6.29 6.50 -8.34
C GLY A 10 -4.90 7.15 -8.40
N VAL A 11 -4.10 7.11 -7.32
CA VAL A 11 -2.73 7.66 -7.33
C VAL A 11 -1.73 6.79 -8.11
N GLY A 12 -2.11 5.58 -8.52
CA GLY A 12 -1.28 4.69 -9.34
C GLY A 12 -0.55 3.58 -8.60
N LYS A 13 -0.98 3.20 -7.37
CA LYS A 13 -0.35 2.14 -6.56
C LYS A 13 -0.18 0.83 -7.32
N THR A 14 -1.26 0.27 -7.87
CA THR A 14 -1.24 -1.02 -8.58
C THR A 14 -0.35 -0.98 -9.82
N THR A 15 -0.42 0.11 -10.59
CA THR A 15 0.42 0.29 -11.79
C THR A 15 1.90 0.38 -11.44
N MET A 16 2.26 1.18 -10.43
CA MET A 16 3.65 1.30 -9.97
C MET A 16 4.16 -0.02 -9.40
N ALA A 17 3.37 -0.70 -8.56
CA ALA A 17 3.70 -1.99 -7.98
C ALA A 17 3.94 -3.05 -9.07
N GLY A 18 3.11 -3.08 -10.12
CA GLY A 18 3.29 -3.95 -11.29
C GLY A 18 4.61 -3.70 -12.01
N HIS A 19 4.95 -2.42 -12.26
CA HIS A 19 6.25 -2.06 -12.82
C HIS A 19 7.42 -2.42 -11.89
N LEU A 20 7.24 -2.34 -10.58
CA LEU A 20 8.27 -2.66 -9.60
C LEU A 20 8.57 -4.16 -9.58
N VAL A 21 7.56 -5.03 -9.49
CA VAL A 21 7.78 -6.48 -9.49
C VAL A 21 8.35 -6.99 -10.82
N ALA A 22 8.04 -6.34 -11.94
CA ALA A 22 8.60 -6.69 -13.24
C ALA A 22 10.13 -6.44 -13.35
N ARG A 23 10.73 -5.72 -12.38
CA ARG A 23 12.18 -5.43 -12.37
C ARG A 23 13.02 -6.53 -11.77
N SER A 24 12.44 -7.43 -10.97
CA SER A 24 13.18 -8.50 -10.33
C SER A 24 12.28 -9.68 -10.00
N ASP A 25 12.76 -10.88 -10.35
CA ASP A 25 12.18 -12.16 -9.94
C ASP A 25 12.25 -12.40 -8.41
N ARG A 26 12.95 -11.56 -7.65
CA ARG A 26 12.99 -11.59 -6.19
C ARG A 26 11.84 -10.83 -5.55
N LEU A 27 11.05 -10.09 -6.34
CA LEU A 27 9.88 -9.34 -5.88
C LEU A 27 8.58 -10.04 -6.26
N ARG A 28 7.61 -9.99 -5.35
CA ARG A 28 6.27 -10.55 -5.54
C ARG A 28 5.21 -9.55 -5.10
N LEU A 29 4.12 -9.45 -5.86
CA LEU A 29 2.94 -8.70 -5.41
C LEU A 29 2.26 -9.45 -4.27
N PHE A 30 1.91 -8.71 -3.23
CA PHE A 30 1.02 -9.15 -2.18
C PHE A 30 -0.09 -8.12 -2.05
N ASP A 31 -1.33 -8.58 -2.07
CA ASP A 31 -2.50 -7.73 -1.95
C ASP A 31 -3.14 -7.97 -0.57
N PRO A 32 -2.99 -7.03 0.39
CA PRO A 32 -3.55 -7.15 1.73
C PRO A 32 -5.08 -7.20 1.78
N GLU A 33 -5.79 -6.81 0.71
CA GLU A 33 -7.25 -6.86 0.67
C GLU A 33 -7.78 -8.30 0.79
N TRP A 34 -7.03 -9.31 0.32
CA TRP A 34 -7.45 -10.72 0.45
C TRP A 34 -7.59 -11.18 1.90
N VAL A 35 -6.76 -10.65 2.80
CA VAL A 35 -6.92 -10.89 4.24
C VAL A 35 -8.20 -10.23 4.74
N GLY A 36 -8.51 -9.04 4.22
CA GLY A 36 -9.75 -8.31 4.49
C GLY A 36 -10.98 -9.10 4.06
N TYR A 37 -11.03 -9.57 2.80
CA TYR A 37 -12.14 -10.36 2.28
C TYR A 37 -12.39 -11.65 3.07
N LEU A 38 -11.32 -12.34 3.47
CA LEU A 38 -11.43 -13.52 4.35
C LEU A 38 -12.12 -13.15 5.66
N LEU A 39 -11.71 -12.06 6.31
CA LEU A 39 -12.26 -11.64 7.58
C LEU A 39 -13.68 -11.12 7.48
N MET A 40 -13.98 -10.30 6.46
CA MET A 40 -15.34 -9.78 6.22
C MET A 40 -16.36 -10.91 6.08
N ASN A 41 -15.98 -12.01 5.42
CA ASN A 41 -16.85 -13.17 5.27
C ASN A 41 -17.07 -13.95 6.58
N ASN A 42 -16.10 -13.94 7.50
CA ASN A 42 -16.12 -14.75 8.71
C ASN A 42 -16.49 -13.95 9.98
N LEU A 43 -16.53 -12.62 9.89
CA LEU A 43 -16.89 -11.70 10.98
C LEU A 43 -18.08 -10.81 10.59
N ALA A 44 -18.94 -11.31 9.69
CA ALA A 44 -20.11 -10.57 9.19
C ALA A 44 -21.16 -10.26 10.29
N ASP A 45 -21.02 -10.88 11.46
CA ASP A 45 -21.81 -10.64 12.68
C ASP A 45 -21.27 -9.48 13.54
N HIS A 46 -20.18 -8.82 13.13
CA HIS A 46 -19.60 -7.66 13.80
C HIS A 46 -19.82 -6.37 13.01
N GLU A 47 -19.95 -5.24 13.70
CA GLU A 47 -20.08 -3.93 13.07
C GLU A 47 -18.71 -3.41 12.59
N PHE A 48 -18.60 -3.17 11.29
CA PHE A 48 -17.49 -2.45 10.66
C PHE A 48 -17.96 -1.87 9.32
N THR A 49 -17.32 -0.81 8.85
CA THR A 49 -17.55 -0.24 7.52
C THR A 49 -16.36 -0.40 6.58
N ASP A 50 -15.20 -0.76 7.14
CA ASP A 50 -13.96 -1.05 6.43
C ASP A 50 -13.27 -2.21 7.15
N PHE A 51 -12.79 -3.22 6.40
CA PHE A 51 -12.05 -4.34 6.98
C PHE A 51 -10.80 -3.90 7.76
N GLN A 52 -10.25 -2.72 7.45
CA GLN A 52 -9.09 -2.17 8.16
C GLN A 52 -9.39 -1.82 9.62
N GLN A 53 -10.66 -1.59 9.97
CA GLN A 53 -11.11 -1.36 11.36
C GLN A 53 -10.97 -2.62 12.21
N LEU A 54 -11.03 -3.80 11.59
CA LEU A 54 -10.89 -5.08 12.28
C LEU A 54 -9.44 -5.24 12.74
N SER A 55 -9.20 -5.23 14.06
CA SER A 55 -7.89 -5.57 14.63
C SER A 55 -7.33 -6.92 14.12
N PRO A 56 -8.16 -7.95 13.85
CA PRO A 56 -7.70 -9.16 13.17
C PRO A 56 -7.03 -8.91 11.81
N TRP A 57 -7.48 -7.93 11.03
CA TRP A 57 -6.86 -7.62 9.73
C TRP A 57 -5.44 -7.10 9.94
N ARG A 58 -5.26 -6.13 10.83
CA ARG A 58 -3.96 -5.53 11.17
C ARG A 58 -3.00 -6.56 11.79
N THR A 59 -3.54 -7.52 12.53
CA THR A 59 -2.78 -8.64 13.09
C THR A 59 -2.37 -9.68 12.04
N LEU A 60 -3.27 -10.02 11.12
CA LEU A 60 -3.07 -11.13 10.17
C LEU A 60 -2.33 -10.73 8.91
N VAL A 61 -2.40 -9.48 8.45
CA VAL A 61 -1.64 -9.01 7.28
C VAL A 61 -0.14 -9.30 7.44
N PRO A 62 0.51 -8.97 8.58
CA PRO A 62 1.90 -9.34 8.81
C PRO A 62 2.16 -10.85 8.88
N VAL A 63 1.22 -11.64 9.42
CA VAL A 63 1.33 -13.11 9.46
C VAL A 63 1.35 -13.69 8.05
N VAL A 64 0.37 -13.29 7.23
CA VAL A 64 0.22 -13.79 5.87
C VAL A 64 1.41 -13.36 5.01
N ALA A 65 1.85 -12.11 5.14
CA ALA A 65 3.06 -11.63 4.46
C ALA A 65 4.29 -12.49 4.80
N ASP A 66 4.51 -12.79 6.09
CA ASP A 66 5.63 -13.62 6.53
C ASP A 66 5.56 -15.05 5.95
N GLU A 67 4.40 -15.69 6.00
CA GLU A 67 4.23 -17.03 5.46
C GLU A 67 4.50 -17.08 3.94
N ILE A 68 4.08 -16.06 3.18
CA ILE A 68 4.39 -15.94 1.75
C ILE A 68 5.90 -15.76 1.55
N VAL A 69 6.57 -14.90 2.32
CA VAL A 69 8.03 -14.70 2.22
C VAL A 69 8.77 -16.00 2.52
N ARG A 70 8.41 -16.72 3.58
CA ARG A 70 9.07 -17.97 3.98
C ARG A 70 8.89 -19.07 2.95
N PHE A 71 7.70 -19.16 2.34
CA PHE A 71 7.40 -20.14 1.29
C PHE A 71 8.12 -19.81 -0.02
N THR A 72 8.04 -18.57 -0.48
CA THR A 72 8.52 -18.17 -1.82
C THR A 72 9.98 -17.76 -1.85
N ARG A 73 10.55 -17.39 -0.70
CA ARG A 73 11.86 -16.74 -0.55
C ARG A 73 12.00 -15.42 -1.33
N GLN A 74 10.87 -14.81 -1.69
CA GLN A 74 10.81 -13.51 -2.36
C GLN A 74 10.47 -12.41 -1.35
N HIS A 75 10.87 -11.18 -1.65
CA HIS A 75 10.39 -9.98 -0.96
C HIS A 75 9.02 -9.57 -1.51
N LEU A 76 8.22 -8.90 -0.69
CA LEU A 76 6.86 -8.52 -1.09
C LEU A 76 6.76 -7.03 -1.41
N VAL A 77 5.95 -6.73 -2.42
CA VAL A 77 5.43 -5.40 -2.72
C VAL A 77 3.96 -5.42 -2.36
N ALA A 78 3.60 -4.74 -1.27
CA ALA A 78 2.24 -4.63 -0.76
C ALA A 78 1.65 -3.28 -1.17
N ALA A 79 0.62 -3.28 -2.03
CA ALA A 79 -0.06 -2.05 -2.44
C ALA A 79 -1.37 -1.91 -1.66
N GLN A 80 -1.43 -0.99 -0.70
CA GLN A 80 -2.60 -0.82 0.17
C GLN A 80 -2.66 0.61 0.73
N THR A 81 -3.84 1.21 0.69
CA THR A 81 -4.09 2.50 1.35
C THR A 81 -4.31 2.27 2.84
N VAL A 82 -3.51 2.91 3.70
CA VAL A 82 -3.74 2.97 5.16
C VAL A 82 -3.67 4.43 5.59
N LEU A 83 -4.81 5.00 5.99
CA LEU A 83 -4.95 6.43 6.31
C LEU A 83 -4.91 6.75 7.82
N HIS A 84 -5.02 5.73 8.67
CA HIS A 84 -4.92 5.90 10.11
C HIS A 84 -3.52 5.51 10.58
N GLN A 85 -2.83 6.44 11.25
CA GLN A 85 -1.48 6.20 11.74
C GLN A 85 -1.41 5.00 12.69
N GLU A 86 -2.37 4.87 13.61
CA GLU A 86 -2.45 3.73 14.54
C GLU A 86 -2.52 2.39 13.79
N TYR A 87 -3.26 2.33 12.68
CA TYR A 87 -3.36 1.11 11.90
C TYR A 87 -2.05 0.78 11.18
N TRP A 88 -1.38 1.80 10.68
CA TRP A 88 -0.06 1.67 10.06
C TRP A 88 0.98 1.17 11.07
N ASP A 89 0.99 1.75 12.27
CA ASP A 89 1.93 1.38 13.34
C ASP A 89 1.75 -0.09 13.73
N GLU A 90 0.51 -0.56 13.94
CA GLU A 90 0.22 -1.98 14.22
C GLU A 90 0.74 -2.94 13.13
N ILE A 91 0.51 -2.60 11.86
CA ILE A 91 0.95 -3.44 10.73
C ILE A 91 2.47 -3.43 10.61
N GLN A 92 3.08 -2.25 10.65
CA GLN A 92 4.52 -2.08 10.52
C GLN A 92 5.26 -2.79 11.65
N ASP A 93 4.79 -2.65 12.89
CA ASP A 93 5.40 -3.30 14.05
C ASP A 93 5.20 -4.82 13.97
N GLY A 94 4.03 -5.29 13.50
CA GLY A 94 3.81 -6.70 13.23
C GLY A 94 4.78 -7.28 12.19
N LEU A 95 5.08 -6.53 11.12
CA LEU A 95 6.07 -6.95 10.11
C LEU A 95 7.49 -6.98 10.69
N LYS A 96 7.88 -5.93 11.42
CA LYS A 96 9.20 -5.82 12.07
C LYS A 96 9.42 -6.90 13.11
N ALA A 97 8.41 -7.21 13.92
CA ALA A 97 8.47 -8.28 14.92
C ALA A 97 8.71 -9.67 14.31
N ARG A 98 8.37 -9.86 13.03
CA ARG A 98 8.63 -11.08 12.25
C ARG A 98 9.97 -11.03 11.50
N GLY A 99 10.80 -10.03 11.77
CA GLY A 99 12.14 -9.88 11.18
C GLY A 99 12.15 -9.25 9.79
N HIS A 100 11.04 -8.65 9.34
CA HIS A 100 11.01 -7.97 8.05
C HIS A 100 11.46 -6.51 8.18
N GLU A 101 12.40 -6.12 7.34
CA GLU A 101 12.59 -4.70 7.02
C GLU A 101 11.40 -4.19 6.19
N VAL A 102 10.89 -3.01 6.54
CA VAL A 102 9.75 -2.38 5.88
C VAL A 102 10.22 -1.09 5.22
N LEU A 103 9.99 -0.96 3.91
CA LEU A 103 10.17 0.28 3.16
C LEU A 103 8.79 0.88 2.88
N HIS A 104 8.44 1.95 3.59
CA HIS A 104 7.18 2.67 3.40
C HIS A 104 7.32 3.70 2.27
N VAL A 105 6.65 3.43 1.16
CA VAL A 105 6.58 4.29 -0.01
C VAL A 105 5.22 4.97 -0.05
N LEU A 106 5.20 6.29 0.01
CA LEU A 106 3.98 7.07 -0.21
C LEU A 106 3.95 7.58 -1.66
N LEU A 107 2.95 7.12 -2.42
CA LEU A 107 2.57 7.78 -3.66
C LEU A 107 1.67 8.97 -3.34
N ASP A 108 2.09 10.14 -3.78
CA ASP A 108 1.44 11.40 -3.47
C ASP A 108 1.08 12.17 -4.75
N ALA A 109 0.05 13.01 -4.66
CA ALA A 109 -0.36 13.95 -5.69
C ALA A 109 -1.26 15.02 -5.03
N GLY A 110 -1.30 16.21 -5.62
CA GLY A 110 -2.22 17.26 -5.17
C GLY A 110 -3.69 16.89 -5.41
N PRO A 111 -4.64 17.51 -4.68
CA PRO A 111 -6.06 17.21 -4.79
C PRO A 111 -6.59 17.42 -6.22
N ASP A 112 -6.16 18.49 -6.90
CA ASP A 112 -6.56 18.78 -8.28
C ASP A 112 -6.16 17.65 -9.24
N THR A 113 -4.93 17.13 -9.10
CA THR A 113 -4.44 15.99 -9.91
C THR A 113 -5.23 14.72 -9.62
N LEU A 114 -5.56 14.46 -8.36
CA LEU A 114 -6.31 13.27 -7.96
C LEU A 114 -7.76 13.33 -8.46
N HIS A 115 -8.43 14.47 -8.30
CA HIS A 115 -9.78 14.68 -8.82
C HIS A 115 -9.81 14.54 -10.35
N ALA A 116 -8.89 15.18 -11.07
CA ALA A 116 -8.80 15.04 -12.53
C ALA A 116 -8.61 13.58 -12.98
N ARG A 117 -7.82 12.78 -12.24
CA ARG A 117 -7.65 11.35 -12.53
C ARG A 117 -8.89 10.53 -12.26
N ILE A 118 -9.58 10.81 -11.16
CA ILE A 118 -10.84 10.14 -10.79
C ILE A 118 -11.93 10.44 -11.82
N ASP A 119 -11.98 11.68 -12.33
CA ASP A 119 -12.91 12.11 -13.37
C ASP A 119 -12.60 11.47 -14.74
N ALA A 120 -11.31 11.31 -15.04
CA ALA A 120 -10.84 10.71 -16.28
C ALA A 120 -10.92 9.17 -16.31
N ASP A 121 -11.14 8.50 -15.17
CA ASP A 121 -11.27 7.03 -15.11
C ASP A 121 -12.65 6.58 -15.63
N PRO A 122 -12.72 5.89 -16.79
CA PRO A 122 -13.97 5.43 -17.37
C PRO A 122 -14.53 4.18 -16.69
N GLU A 123 -13.71 3.41 -15.97
CA GLU A 123 -14.10 2.16 -15.30
C GLU A 123 -14.59 2.40 -13.86
N GLY A 124 -14.33 3.60 -13.31
CA GLY A 124 -14.62 3.96 -11.93
C GLY A 124 -15.95 4.68 -11.68
N HIS A 125 -16.87 4.72 -12.65
CA HIS A 125 -18.09 5.56 -12.57
C HIS A 125 -18.89 5.36 -11.27
N ASP A 126 -19.17 4.11 -10.90
CA ASP A 126 -20.05 3.80 -9.77
C ASP A 126 -19.41 4.06 -8.39
N ILE A 127 -18.08 4.16 -8.36
CA ILE A 127 -17.30 4.43 -7.14
C ILE A 127 -16.67 5.83 -7.15
N ARG A 128 -16.95 6.65 -8.17
CA ARG A 128 -16.34 7.97 -8.36
C ARG A 128 -16.55 8.88 -7.15
N LYS A 129 -17.79 8.99 -6.67
CA LYS A 129 -18.12 9.81 -5.49
C LYS A 129 -17.30 9.41 -4.26
N GLY A 130 -17.26 8.11 -3.95
CA GLY A 130 -16.47 7.59 -2.82
C GLY A 130 -14.98 7.85 -2.99
N ARG A 131 -14.45 7.81 -4.22
CA ARG A 131 -13.05 8.17 -4.49
C ARG A 131 -12.76 9.66 -4.23
N HIS A 132 -13.68 10.58 -4.55
CA HIS A 132 -13.52 12.01 -4.21
C HIS A 132 -13.52 12.22 -2.69
N GLU A 133 -14.45 11.61 -1.96
CA GLU A 133 -14.49 11.67 -0.49
C GLU A 133 -13.18 11.13 0.13
N HIS A 134 -12.60 10.10 -0.49
CA HIS A 134 -11.31 9.55 -0.09
C HIS A 134 -10.12 10.49 -0.35
N VAL A 135 -10.21 11.39 -1.34
CA VAL A 135 -9.18 12.42 -1.57
C VAL A 135 -9.14 13.39 -0.39
N GLU A 136 -10.30 13.84 0.09
CA GLU A 136 -10.38 14.75 1.24
C GLU A 136 -9.80 14.11 2.49
N SER A 137 -10.23 12.89 2.81
CA SER A 137 -9.69 12.09 3.91
C SER A 137 -8.16 11.94 3.78
N PHE A 138 -7.67 11.57 2.60
CA PHE A 138 -6.23 11.47 2.36
C PHE A 138 -5.51 12.81 2.58
N MET A 139 -6.05 13.94 2.13
CA MET A 139 -5.42 15.25 2.33
C MET A 139 -5.30 15.61 3.82
N THR A 140 -6.29 15.26 4.64
CA THR A 140 -6.23 15.44 6.10
C THR A 140 -5.13 14.58 6.73
N GLN A 141 -4.92 13.37 6.21
CA GLN A 141 -3.95 12.40 6.73
C GLN A 141 -2.54 12.56 6.12
N ARG A 142 -2.44 13.29 5.00
CA ARG A 142 -1.20 13.51 4.24
C ARG A 142 0.00 13.99 5.08
N PRO A 143 -0.15 14.90 6.06
CA PRO A 143 1.00 15.35 6.86
C PRO A 143 1.72 14.21 7.60
N TRP A 144 0.98 13.33 8.29
CA TRP A 144 1.61 12.23 9.02
C TRP A 144 2.15 11.16 8.06
N LEU A 145 1.40 10.86 6.99
CA LEU A 145 1.83 9.92 5.95
C LEU A 145 3.19 10.32 5.35
N ARG A 146 3.35 11.61 5.03
CA ARG A 146 4.62 12.14 4.51
C ARG A 146 5.73 12.12 5.56
N ALA A 147 5.39 12.32 6.84
CA ALA A 147 6.38 12.34 7.92
C ALA A 147 6.97 10.96 8.21
N VAL A 148 6.19 9.88 8.03
CA VAL A 148 6.61 8.50 8.31
C VAL A 148 7.00 7.69 7.07
N ALA A 149 6.87 8.25 5.87
CA ALA A 149 7.30 7.57 4.65
C ALA A 149 8.82 7.61 4.51
N ASP A 150 9.41 6.46 4.19
CA ASP A 150 10.84 6.35 3.84
C ASP A 150 11.13 6.96 2.47
N LEU A 151 10.12 6.98 1.59
CA LEU A 151 10.17 7.58 0.27
C LEU A 151 8.80 8.14 -0.11
N VAL A 152 8.76 9.43 -0.47
CA VAL A 152 7.57 10.06 -1.07
C VAL A 152 7.81 10.23 -2.57
N VAL A 153 6.90 9.70 -3.38
CA VAL A 153 6.94 9.85 -4.84
C VAL A 153 5.77 10.73 -5.28
N ASP A 154 6.10 11.89 -5.85
CA ASP A 154 5.11 12.77 -6.47
C ASP A 154 4.72 12.21 -7.85
N THR A 155 3.55 11.59 -7.90
CA THR A 155 3.02 10.99 -9.12
C THR A 155 2.47 12.02 -10.09
N ALA A 156 2.35 13.30 -9.73
CA ALA A 156 2.00 14.37 -10.67
C ALA A 156 3.17 14.69 -11.61
N THR A 157 4.40 14.45 -11.17
CA THR A 157 5.63 14.80 -11.91
C THR A 157 6.42 13.57 -12.37
N VAL A 158 6.18 12.40 -11.75
CA VAL A 158 6.89 11.15 -12.05
C VAL A 158 5.91 10.09 -12.55
N ASP A 159 6.20 9.51 -13.72
CA ASP A 159 5.42 8.39 -14.25
C ASP A 159 5.64 7.10 -13.45
N ALA A 160 4.70 6.15 -13.55
CA ALA A 160 4.71 4.92 -12.76
C ALA A 160 5.96 4.04 -13.00
N LYS A 161 6.54 4.06 -14.21
CA LYS A 161 7.75 3.30 -14.52
C LYS A 161 8.96 3.95 -13.86
N SER A 162 9.09 5.26 -13.93
CA SER A 162 10.17 6.03 -13.28
C SER A 162 10.06 5.93 -11.76
N ALA A 163 8.85 6.02 -11.20
CA ALA A 163 8.58 5.83 -9.78
C ALA A 163 9.06 4.44 -9.29
N ALA A 164 8.71 3.38 -10.03
CA ALA A 164 9.14 2.03 -9.72
C ALA A 164 10.67 1.85 -9.81
N ALA A 165 11.38 2.60 -10.66
CA ALA A 165 12.84 2.59 -10.67
C ALA A 165 13.41 3.18 -9.37
N SER A 166 12.94 4.35 -8.97
CA SER A 166 13.39 5.01 -7.73
C SER A 166 13.13 4.16 -6.48
N VAL A 167 11.96 3.51 -6.42
CA VAL A 167 11.64 2.58 -5.32
C VAL A 167 12.57 1.37 -5.34
N PHE A 168 12.82 0.80 -6.52
CA PHE A 168 13.73 -0.33 -6.67
C PHE A 168 15.15 0.01 -6.21
N ASP A 169 15.70 1.13 -6.66
CA ASP A 169 17.04 1.59 -6.28
C ASP A 169 17.15 1.84 -4.78
N ARG A 170 16.11 2.39 -4.16
CA ARG A 170 16.04 2.56 -2.69
C ARG A 170 16.03 1.22 -1.96
N ALA A 171 15.35 0.21 -2.49
CA ALA A 171 15.24 -1.12 -1.90
C ALA A 171 16.52 -1.97 -2.08
N GLN A 172 17.32 -1.74 -3.13
CA GLN A 172 18.46 -2.60 -3.49
C GLN A 172 19.41 -2.90 -2.32
N GLY A 173 19.74 -1.90 -1.49
CA GLY A 173 20.64 -2.08 -0.35
C GLY A 173 20.18 -3.15 0.63
N ALA A 174 18.86 -3.29 0.82
CA ALA A 174 18.22 -4.21 1.74
C ALA A 174 17.81 -5.56 1.12
N MET A 175 17.82 -5.67 -0.22
CA MET A 175 17.54 -6.93 -0.92
C MET A 175 18.79 -7.79 -1.14
N THR A 176 19.96 -7.32 -0.72
CA THR A 176 21.21 -8.09 -0.81
C THR A 176 21.14 -9.29 0.13
N PRO A 177 21.45 -10.52 -0.34
CA PRO A 177 21.49 -11.66 0.56
C PRO A 177 22.60 -11.45 1.62
N ALA A 178 22.29 -11.80 2.87
CA ALA A 178 23.29 -12.08 3.89
C ALA A 178 24.06 -13.36 3.55
#